data_AF-A0A834U8X7-F1
#
_entry.id   AF-A0A834U8X7-F1
#
_cell.length_a   1.000
_cell.length_b   1.000
_cell.length_c   1.000
_cell.angle_alpha   90.00
_cell.angle_beta   90.00
_cell.angle_gamma   90.00
#
_symmetry.space_group_name_H-M   'P 1'
#
loop_
_entity.id
_entity.type
_entity.pdbx_description
1 polymer ?
#
loop_
_entity_poly.entity_id
_entity_poly.type
_entity_poly.pdbx_seq_one_letter_code
_entity_poly.pdbx_strand_id
1 'polypeptide(L)'
;MWTSRSISLLITTMIVLIGDRTTNSQKPRLGGAVNVFTRYGYLSISMRVVPRNDTDTWIFREPTLDVFRNPMAMPPNQLQQGKSMTSVFDGDFHMEFCDNVRQLLQAYFRDFAFEKLERPWRAFTGSWSKAAIARHLGINSSFIGGDYCYVLVRVARFRDNQKLIATAESLLLDEVVLRETENVTVGDTFSVVNFIRNYGSHYIASYITGNSLYQVFVYTPQVYLRIKERLKTRGVSELSTLELNNYFSPWYAEHMGAIQSASGNRSVEAWAVERLRVQYYIFSYASLLKLHGDATLLRQLDGLLGNEALLQLQLRTLAPVFKDSKRREWFLEVIDNYFKLWEVNM
;
A
#
# COMPACT_ATOMS: atom_id res chain seq x y z
N MET A 1 -47.64 15.74 22.35
CA MET A 1 -47.37 16.64 21.21
C MET A 1 -45.92 17.10 21.29
N TRP A 2 -45.01 16.45 20.57
CA TRP A 2 -43.63 16.93 20.46
C TRP A 2 -43.62 18.09 19.46
N THR A 3 -43.16 19.26 19.89
CA THR A 3 -43.13 20.46 19.04
C THR A 3 -42.05 20.29 17.98
N SER A 4 -42.33 20.79 16.77
CA SER A 4 -41.46 20.70 15.57
C SER A 4 -40.00 21.13 15.84
N ARG A 5 -39.77 22.02 16.82
CA ARG A 5 -38.44 22.44 17.26
C ARG A 5 -37.62 21.33 17.95
N SER A 6 -38.25 20.47 18.74
CA SER A 6 -37.58 19.37 19.43
C SER A 6 -37.09 18.30 18.46
N ILE A 7 -37.84 18.04 17.39
CA ILE A 7 -37.47 17.09 16.34
C ILE A 7 -36.33 17.66 15.48
N SER A 8 -36.37 18.96 15.16
CA SER A 8 -35.31 19.60 14.38
C SER A 8 -33.97 19.66 15.13
N LEU A 9 -33.99 19.84 16.46
CA LEU A 9 -32.79 19.81 17.32
C LEU A 9 -32.20 18.40 17.47
N LEU A 10 -33.05 17.36 17.54
CA LEU A 10 -32.63 15.97 17.55
C LEU A 10 -32.01 15.54 16.21
N ILE A 11 -32.57 16.01 15.08
CA ILE A 11 -32.02 15.71 13.76
C ILE A 11 -30.68 16.44 13.54
N THR A 12 -30.53 17.70 13.94
CA THR A 12 -29.23 18.40 13.83
C THR A 12 -28.18 17.83 14.76
N THR A 13 -28.51 17.46 16.00
CA THR A 13 -27.55 16.77 16.88
C THR A 13 -27.17 15.40 16.36
N MET A 14 -28.11 14.63 15.76
CA MET A 14 -27.79 13.36 15.13
C MET A 14 -26.91 13.54 13.87
N ILE A 15 -27.15 14.57 13.05
CA ILE A 15 -26.31 14.89 11.88
C ILE A 15 -24.91 15.35 12.30
N VAL A 16 -24.78 16.12 13.40
CA VAL A 16 -23.47 16.52 13.95
C VAL A 16 -22.73 15.32 14.54
N LEU A 17 -23.41 14.41 15.24
CA LEU A 17 -22.80 13.19 15.79
C LEU A 17 -22.43 12.15 14.70
N ILE A 18 -23.16 12.10 13.58
CA ILE A 18 -22.81 11.29 12.40
C ILE A 18 -21.70 11.98 11.59
N GLY A 19 -21.71 13.32 11.52
CA GLY A 19 -20.68 14.13 10.89
C GLY A 19 -19.31 14.03 11.59
N ASP A 20 -19.29 14.07 12.93
CA ASP A 20 -18.04 13.95 13.69
C ASP A 20 -17.44 12.53 13.68
N ARG A 21 -18.28 11.48 13.50
CA ARG A 21 -17.77 10.11 13.30
C ARG A 21 -17.19 9.88 11.91
N THR A 22 -17.49 10.73 10.93
CA THR A 22 -17.04 10.56 9.54
C THR A 22 -15.84 11.45 9.15
N THR A 23 -15.49 12.45 9.97
CA THR A 23 -14.35 13.35 9.71
C THR A 23 -12.99 12.83 10.23
N ASN A 24 -12.97 11.84 11.13
CA ASN A 24 -11.77 11.46 11.87
C ASN A 24 -10.91 10.31 11.25
N SER A 25 -11.17 9.91 9.99
CA SER A 25 -10.47 8.78 9.37
C SER A 25 -10.10 9.06 7.92
N GLN A 26 -9.29 10.09 7.68
CA GLN A 26 -8.57 10.24 6.39
C GLN A 26 -7.15 9.68 6.43
N LYS A 27 -6.75 9.10 7.57
CA LYS A 27 -5.45 8.48 7.83
C LYS A 27 -5.64 7.14 8.54
N PRO A 28 -4.72 6.18 8.34
CA PRO A 28 -4.78 4.90 9.06
C PRO A 28 -4.58 5.12 10.57
N ARG A 29 -5.28 4.35 11.40
CA ARG A 29 -5.21 4.43 12.86
C ARG A 29 -4.61 3.15 13.43
N LEU A 30 -3.52 3.26 14.21
CA LEU A 30 -2.91 2.10 14.85
C LEU A 30 -3.93 1.41 15.78
N GLY A 31 -3.95 0.08 15.76
CA GLY A 31 -4.91 -0.73 16.51
C GLY A 31 -6.34 -0.68 15.97
N GLY A 32 -6.63 0.18 14.99
CA GLY A 32 -7.93 0.23 14.32
C GLY A 32 -8.21 -1.09 13.60
N ALA A 33 -9.34 -1.70 13.91
CA ALA A 33 -9.76 -2.95 13.30
C ALA A 33 -10.40 -2.72 11.93
N VAL A 34 -10.07 -3.59 10.98
CA VAL A 34 -10.46 -3.54 9.57
C VAL A 34 -11.08 -4.89 9.18
N ASN A 35 -12.19 -4.84 8.45
CA ASN A 35 -12.73 -6.03 7.80
C ASN A 35 -12.15 -6.18 6.38
N VAL A 36 -11.07 -6.95 6.26
CA VAL A 36 -10.37 -7.18 4.99
C VAL A 36 -11.28 -7.82 3.93
N PHE A 37 -12.28 -8.61 4.33
CA PHE A 37 -13.12 -9.38 3.40
C PHE A 37 -14.13 -8.51 2.65
N THR A 38 -14.59 -7.40 3.24
CA THR A 38 -15.63 -6.54 2.63
C THR A 38 -15.21 -6.01 1.25
N ARG A 39 -13.92 -5.73 1.07
CA ARG A 39 -13.36 -5.12 -0.15
C ARG A 39 -12.10 -5.84 -0.63
N TYR A 40 -11.97 -7.13 -0.34
CA TYR A 40 -10.86 -7.90 -0.91
C TYR A 40 -10.90 -7.82 -2.43
N GLY A 41 -9.76 -7.54 -3.06
CA GLY A 41 -9.64 -7.24 -4.49
C GLY A 41 -9.88 -5.79 -4.86
N TYR A 42 -10.44 -4.98 -3.96
CA TYR A 42 -10.88 -3.60 -4.18
C TYR A 42 -10.31 -2.62 -3.13
N LEU A 43 -9.35 -3.04 -2.29
CA LEU A 43 -8.80 -2.17 -1.24
C LEU A 43 -8.12 -0.91 -1.79
N SER A 44 -7.68 -0.93 -3.05
CA SER A 44 -7.16 0.26 -3.75
C SER A 44 -8.19 1.39 -3.91
N ILE A 45 -9.49 1.11 -3.68
CA ILE A 45 -10.57 2.11 -3.68
C ILE A 45 -10.62 2.90 -2.38
N SER A 46 -10.28 2.28 -1.25
CA SER A 46 -10.35 2.86 0.09
C SER A 46 -8.99 3.09 0.74
N MET A 47 -7.90 2.66 0.09
CA MET A 47 -6.52 2.89 0.50
C MET A 47 -5.75 3.51 -0.67
N ARG A 48 -5.13 4.67 -0.46
CA ARG A 48 -4.44 5.40 -1.51
C ARG A 48 -3.04 4.85 -1.72
N VAL A 49 -2.98 3.79 -2.53
CA VAL A 49 -1.77 3.01 -2.84
C VAL A 49 -1.36 3.11 -4.31
N VAL A 50 -2.20 3.74 -5.14
CA VAL A 50 -2.00 3.94 -6.58
C VAL A 50 -2.59 5.30 -7.01
N PRO A 51 -2.12 5.87 -8.14
CA PRO A 51 -2.67 7.10 -8.69
C PRO A 51 -4.18 7.03 -8.85
N ARG A 52 -4.85 8.08 -8.38
CA ARG A 52 -6.29 8.28 -8.57
C ARG A 52 -6.53 9.58 -9.31
N ASN A 53 -7.65 9.62 -10.02
CA ASN A 53 -8.13 10.83 -10.69
C ASN A 53 -9.12 11.55 -9.78
N ASP A 54 -8.68 11.92 -8.58
CA ASP A 54 -9.46 12.70 -7.61
C ASP A 54 -8.60 13.83 -7.02
N THR A 55 -9.27 14.88 -6.54
CA THR A 55 -8.62 16.07 -5.94
C THR A 55 -8.48 15.98 -4.43
N ASP A 56 -8.97 14.89 -3.83
CA ASP A 56 -9.00 14.74 -2.39
C ASP A 56 -7.61 14.43 -1.82
N THR A 57 -7.39 14.62 -0.52
CA THR A 57 -6.10 14.38 0.17
C THR A 57 -6.10 13.18 1.12
N TRP A 58 -7.14 12.34 1.08
CA TRP A 58 -7.25 11.18 1.96
C TRP A 58 -6.19 10.11 1.66
N ILE A 59 -5.72 9.43 2.69
CA ILE A 59 -4.77 8.31 2.54
C ILE A 59 -5.49 6.97 2.80
N PHE A 60 -6.41 6.97 3.76
CA PHE A 60 -7.11 5.78 4.21
C PHE A 60 -8.56 6.11 4.53
N ARG A 61 -9.49 5.41 3.88
CA ARG A 61 -10.96 5.54 4.02
C ARG A 61 -11.63 4.21 4.33
N GLU A 62 -10.87 3.12 4.49
CA GLU A 62 -11.45 1.85 4.90
C GLU A 62 -12.04 2.00 6.32
N PRO A 63 -13.30 1.58 6.57
CA PRO A 63 -13.91 1.68 7.88
C PRO A 63 -13.04 1.02 8.96
N THR A 64 -12.75 1.77 10.02
CA THR A 64 -11.98 1.28 11.17
C THR A 64 -12.78 1.34 12.45
N LEU A 65 -12.65 0.31 13.28
CA LEU A 65 -13.27 0.23 14.60
C LEU A 65 -12.22 0.18 15.70
N ASP A 66 -12.48 0.89 16.80
CA ASP A 66 -11.56 0.94 17.93
C ASP A 66 -11.82 -0.27 18.84
N VAL A 67 -11.06 -1.34 18.64
CA VAL A 67 -11.19 -2.60 19.42
C VAL A 67 -10.26 -2.67 20.63
N PHE A 68 -9.19 -1.87 20.62
CA PHE A 68 -8.23 -1.74 21.71
C PHE A 68 -8.39 -0.38 22.38
N ARG A 69 -8.26 -0.34 23.70
CA ARG A 69 -8.23 0.89 24.49
C ARG A 69 -6.82 1.49 24.43
N ASN A 70 -6.73 2.72 23.92
CA ASN A 70 -5.51 3.53 23.87
C ASN A 70 -4.28 2.79 23.32
N PRO A 71 -4.32 2.27 22.08
CA PRO A 71 -3.16 1.64 21.47
C PRO A 71 -1.99 2.63 21.38
N MET A 72 -0.86 2.29 22.00
CA MET A 72 0.32 3.17 22.03
C MET A 72 1.27 2.90 20.86
N ALA A 73 1.69 3.98 20.20
CA ALA A 73 2.69 3.97 19.14
C ALA A 73 4.12 3.86 19.70
N MET A 74 4.99 3.15 18.98
CA MET A 74 6.39 3.00 19.31
C MET A 74 7.10 4.36 19.27
N PRO A 75 7.91 4.71 20.29
CA PRO A 75 8.61 5.98 20.29
C PRO A 75 9.51 6.12 19.05
N PRO A 76 9.62 7.32 18.45
CA PRO A 76 10.43 7.55 17.26
C PRO A 76 11.88 7.05 17.37
N ASN A 77 12.49 7.15 18.56
CA ASN A 77 13.87 6.73 18.82
C ASN A 77 14.06 5.21 18.71
N GLN A 78 12.99 4.41 18.90
CA GLN A 78 13.02 2.96 18.76
C GLN A 78 12.65 2.49 17.34
N LEU A 79 11.92 3.32 16.58
CA LEU A 79 11.64 3.09 15.16
C LEU A 79 12.88 3.32 14.28
N GLN A 80 13.87 4.08 14.77
CA GLN A 80 15.08 4.49 14.04
C GLN A 80 16.14 3.39 13.86
N GLN A 81 15.96 2.18 14.38
CA GLN A 81 16.94 1.10 14.20
C GLN A 81 17.03 0.54 12.75
N GLY A 82 16.22 1.04 11.80
CA GLY A 82 16.19 0.54 10.42
C GLY A 82 16.64 1.50 9.30
N LYS A 83 16.57 2.82 9.46
CA LYS A 83 17.07 3.86 8.51
C LYS A 83 16.81 5.23 9.15
N SER A 84 17.84 6.07 9.21
CA SER A 84 17.77 7.38 9.86
C SER A 84 16.73 8.28 9.17
N MET A 85 15.75 8.78 9.93
CA MET A 85 14.81 9.80 9.46
C MET A 85 15.43 11.21 9.43
N THR A 86 16.65 11.37 9.98
CA THR A 86 17.40 12.62 10.02
C THR A 86 18.54 12.69 9.01
N SER A 87 18.79 11.62 8.23
CA SER A 87 19.71 11.70 7.09
C SER A 87 19.03 12.41 5.92
N VAL A 88 19.84 13.17 5.17
CA VAL A 88 19.54 13.66 3.82
C VAL A 88 18.69 12.63 3.09
N PHE A 89 17.59 13.06 2.46
CA PHE A 89 16.79 12.18 1.61
C PHE A 89 17.69 11.58 0.51
N ASP A 90 18.16 10.37 0.75
CA ASP A 90 18.99 9.61 -0.19
C ASP A 90 18.11 8.94 -1.26
N GLY A 91 16.79 9.05 -1.11
CA GLY A 91 15.80 8.33 -1.90
C GLY A 91 15.86 6.84 -1.56
N ASP A 92 14.73 6.25 -1.17
CA ASP A 92 14.67 4.79 -1.06
C ASP A 92 14.57 4.19 -2.46
N PHE A 93 15.67 4.28 -3.22
CA PHE A 93 15.75 3.90 -4.62
C PHE A 93 15.78 2.38 -4.73
N HIS A 94 14.73 1.84 -5.34
CA HIS A 94 14.56 0.41 -5.51
C HIS A 94 14.37 0.09 -6.99
N MET A 95 15.04 -0.98 -7.42
CA MET A 95 14.90 -1.55 -8.74
C MET A 95 14.57 -3.02 -8.60
N GLU A 96 13.42 -3.43 -9.15
CA GLU A 96 12.91 -4.80 -9.05
C GLU A 96 12.72 -5.41 -10.42
N PHE A 97 13.34 -6.57 -10.64
CA PHE A 97 13.24 -7.36 -11.87
C PHE A 97 12.11 -8.37 -11.75
N CYS A 98 11.10 -8.25 -12.62
CA CYS A 98 9.88 -9.03 -12.59
C CYS A 98 9.73 -9.82 -13.90
N ASP A 99 9.73 -11.15 -13.81
CA ASP A 99 9.69 -12.02 -14.99
C ASP A 99 8.32 -11.99 -15.70
N ASN A 100 7.26 -11.53 -15.02
CA ASN A 100 5.91 -11.40 -15.55
C ASN A 100 5.07 -10.39 -14.74
N VAL A 101 3.83 -10.11 -15.21
CA VAL A 101 2.92 -9.13 -14.57
C VAL A 101 2.61 -9.49 -13.12
N ARG A 102 2.50 -10.79 -12.79
CA ARG A 102 2.22 -11.23 -11.42
C ARG A 102 3.37 -10.83 -10.49
N GLN A 103 4.62 -11.07 -10.90
CA GLN A 103 5.78 -10.62 -10.14
C GLN A 103 5.86 -9.10 -10.05
N LEU A 104 5.42 -8.37 -11.09
CA LEU A 104 5.36 -6.90 -11.06
C LEU A 104 4.36 -6.37 -10.02
N LEU A 105 3.18 -6.98 -9.93
CA LEU A 105 2.20 -6.63 -8.89
C LEU A 105 2.69 -7.00 -7.48
N GLN A 106 3.36 -8.15 -7.35
CA GLN A 106 4.01 -8.56 -6.10
C GLN A 106 5.08 -7.57 -5.67
N ALA A 107 5.93 -7.13 -6.61
CA ALA A 107 6.95 -6.12 -6.40
C ALA A 107 6.34 -4.79 -5.92
N TYR A 108 5.33 -4.29 -6.64
CA TYR A 108 4.69 -3.02 -6.30
C TYR A 108 4.07 -3.02 -4.88
N PHE A 109 3.44 -4.13 -4.49
CA PHE A 109 2.76 -4.27 -3.20
C PHE A 109 3.59 -5.03 -2.15
N ARG A 110 4.91 -5.17 -2.33
CA ARG A 110 5.79 -5.95 -1.46
C ARG A 110 5.68 -5.56 0.02
N ASP A 111 5.56 -4.27 0.29
CA ASP A 111 5.55 -3.71 1.65
C ASP A 111 4.15 -3.70 2.30
N PHE A 112 3.19 -4.42 1.70
CA PHE A 112 1.84 -4.60 2.23
C PHE A 112 1.68 -6.05 2.69
N ALA A 113 1.49 -6.24 4.00
CA ALA A 113 1.44 -7.54 4.64
C ALA A 113 0.14 -7.72 5.43
N PHE A 114 -0.53 -8.85 5.18
CA PHE A 114 -1.83 -9.19 5.76
C PHE A 114 -1.65 -10.57 6.37
N GLU A 115 -1.72 -10.69 7.69
CA GLU A 115 -1.54 -11.96 8.39
C GLU A 115 -2.56 -13.00 7.87
N LYS A 116 -2.12 -14.24 7.64
CA LYS A 116 -2.88 -15.34 7.01
C LYS A 116 -3.21 -15.18 5.52
N LEU A 117 -2.77 -14.10 4.87
CA LEU A 117 -2.93 -13.95 3.42
C LEU A 117 -1.61 -14.22 2.70
N GLU A 118 -1.59 -15.21 1.79
CA GLU A 118 -0.39 -15.58 1.05
C GLU A 118 -0.04 -14.57 -0.05
N ARG A 119 -1.07 -13.94 -0.64
CA ARG A 119 -0.92 -13.01 -1.76
C ARG A 119 -1.53 -11.64 -1.43
N PRO A 120 -0.92 -10.83 -0.54
CA PRO A 120 -1.46 -9.52 -0.13
C PRO A 120 -1.78 -8.56 -1.28
N TRP A 121 -0.97 -8.57 -2.33
CA TRP A 121 -1.17 -7.77 -3.54
C TRP A 121 -2.52 -8.03 -4.22
N ARG A 122 -3.10 -9.24 -4.08
CA ARG A 122 -4.44 -9.56 -4.63
C ARG A 122 -5.55 -8.83 -3.89
N ALA A 123 -5.37 -8.48 -2.62
CA ALA A 123 -6.36 -7.70 -1.88
C ALA A 123 -6.58 -6.30 -2.50
N PHE A 124 -5.58 -5.78 -3.22
CA PHE A 124 -5.66 -4.49 -3.92
C PHE A 124 -6.03 -4.60 -5.39
N THR A 125 -5.60 -5.69 -6.03
CA THR A 125 -5.55 -5.82 -7.50
C THR A 125 -6.48 -6.89 -8.07
N GLY A 126 -7.10 -7.72 -7.24
CA GLY A 126 -7.93 -8.85 -7.69
C GLY A 126 -9.08 -8.44 -8.62
N SER A 127 -9.56 -7.20 -8.50
CA SER A 127 -10.60 -6.66 -9.39
C SER A 127 -10.10 -5.90 -10.62
N TRP A 128 -8.79 -5.69 -10.74
CA TRP A 128 -8.24 -4.85 -11.80
C TRP A 128 -8.28 -5.57 -13.14
N SER A 129 -8.87 -4.94 -14.15
CA SER A 129 -8.72 -5.38 -15.53
C SER A 129 -7.30 -5.12 -16.04
N LYS A 130 -6.92 -5.75 -17.17
CA LYS A 130 -5.63 -5.47 -17.84
C LYS A 130 -5.43 -3.97 -18.11
N ALA A 131 -6.49 -3.28 -18.52
CA ALA A 131 -6.45 -1.83 -18.74
C ALA A 131 -6.24 -1.04 -17.44
N ALA A 132 -6.79 -1.50 -16.32
CA ALA A 132 -6.58 -0.87 -15.02
C ALA A 132 -5.14 -1.07 -14.53
N ILE A 133 -4.60 -2.30 -14.63
CA ILE A 133 -3.18 -2.59 -14.33
C ILE A 133 -2.27 -1.67 -15.15
N ALA A 134 -2.47 -1.63 -16.46
CA ALA A 134 -1.69 -0.81 -17.38
C ALA A 134 -1.69 0.68 -16.97
N ARG A 135 -2.88 1.22 -16.68
CA ARG A 135 -3.05 2.62 -16.25
C ARG A 135 -2.33 2.90 -14.93
N HIS A 136 -2.51 2.06 -13.91
CA HIS A 136 -1.87 2.25 -12.60
C HIS A 136 -0.35 2.10 -12.69
N LEU A 137 0.17 1.28 -13.59
CA LEU A 137 1.61 1.07 -13.76
C LEU A 137 2.25 1.99 -14.81
N GLY A 138 1.46 2.88 -15.42
CA GLY A 138 1.94 3.85 -16.40
C GLY A 138 2.37 3.24 -17.74
N ILE A 139 1.94 2.02 -18.07
CA ILE A 139 2.32 1.32 -19.31
C ILE A 139 1.13 1.12 -20.25
N ASN A 140 1.38 0.85 -21.53
CA ASN A 140 0.30 0.50 -22.47
C ASN A 140 -0.29 -0.89 -22.16
N SER A 141 -1.62 -1.03 -22.29
CA SER A 141 -2.34 -2.29 -22.07
C SER A 141 -1.87 -3.45 -22.97
N SER A 142 -1.28 -3.17 -24.14
CA SER A 142 -0.67 -4.19 -25.00
C SER A 142 0.44 -4.98 -24.28
N PHE A 143 1.12 -4.34 -23.33
CA PHE A 143 2.21 -4.93 -22.56
C PHE A 143 1.75 -5.67 -21.31
N ILE A 144 0.45 -5.89 -21.08
CA ILE A 144 -0.04 -6.70 -19.93
C ILE A 144 -0.33 -8.16 -20.34
N GLY A 145 -0.59 -8.41 -21.63
CA GLY A 145 -1.12 -9.68 -22.13
C GLY A 145 -0.15 -10.58 -22.90
N GLY A 146 1.14 -10.22 -22.97
CA GLY A 146 2.16 -10.93 -23.77
C GLY A 146 3.31 -11.49 -22.93
N ASP A 147 4.26 -12.11 -23.61
CA ASP A 147 5.51 -12.62 -23.02
C ASP A 147 6.52 -11.47 -22.85
N TYR A 148 6.26 -10.64 -21.84
CA TYR A 148 7.10 -9.50 -21.48
C TYR A 148 7.59 -9.63 -20.04
N CYS A 149 8.79 -9.13 -19.81
CA CYS A 149 9.37 -8.95 -18.49
C CYS A 149 9.43 -7.46 -18.15
N TYR A 150 9.48 -7.15 -16.86
CA TYR A 150 9.35 -5.79 -16.36
C TYR A 150 10.45 -5.45 -15.39
N VAL A 151 10.84 -4.18 -15.35
CA VAL A 151 11.64 -3.62 -14.27
C VAL A 151 10.88 -2.47 -13.64
N LEU A 152 10.56 -2.60 -12.34
CA LEU A 152 9.95 -1.54 -11.55
C LEU A 152 11.06 -0.74 -10.88
N VAL A 153 11.12 0.56 -11.17
CA VAL A 153 11.97 1.52 -10.49
C VAL A 153 11.10 2.38 -9.59
N ARG A 154 11.46 2.53 -8.31
CA ARG A 154 10.70 3.28 -7.30
C ARG A 154 11.64 4.14 -6.47
N VAL A 155 11.22 5.36 -6.16
CA VAL A 155 11.85 6.26 -5.18
C VAL A 155 10.77 6.76 -4.24
N ALA A 156 10.91 6.48 -2.95
CA ALA A 156 9.90 6.81 -1.95
C ALA A 156 10.45 7.75 -0.88
N ARG A 157 9.60 8.68 -0.42
CA ARG A 157 9.82 9.51 0.77
C ARG A 157 8.79 9.18 1.83
N PHE A 158 9.26 8.62 2.94
CA PHE A 158 8.45 8.36 4.12
C PHE A 158 8.27 9.64 4.95
N ARG A 159 7.04 9.91 5.37
CA ARG A 159 6.67 11.11 6.14
C ARG A 159 6.21 10.76 7.54
N ASP A 160 5.48 9.66 7.68
CA ASP A 160 4.99 9.18 8.97
C ASP A 160 5.13 7.66 9.04
N ASN A 161 5.70 7.18 10.14
CA ASN A 161 5.99 5.77 10.40
C ASN A 161 5.44 5.43 11.78
N GLN A 162 4.47 4.55 11.81
CA GLN A 162 3.71 4.21 13.00
C GLN A 162 3.71 2.69 13.18
N LYS A 163 3.99 2.24 14.41
CA LYS A 163 3.98 0.82 14.79
C LYS A 163 3.52 0.71 16.24
N LEU A 164 2.74 -0.31 16.57
CA LEU A 164 2.36 -0.57 17.96
C LEU A 164 3.58 -0.97 18.80
N ILE A 165 3.68 -0.44 20.03
CA ILE A 165 4.68 -0.87 21.04
C ILE A 165 4.44 -2.31 21.44
N ALA A 166 3.18 -2.60 21.74
CA ALA A 166 2.76 -3.83 22.39
C ALA A 166 2.20 -4.82 21.37
N THR A 167 2.34 -6.10 21.66
CA THR A 167 1.57 -7.14 20.94
C THR A 167 0.10 -7.03 21.33
N ALA A 168 -0.81 -7.40 20.43
CA ALA A 168 -2.25 -7.31 20.70
C ALA A 168 -2.68 -8.14 21.93
N GLU A 169 -1.91 -9.14 22.34
CA GLU A 169 -2.18 -9.92 23.56
C GLU A 169 -2.09 -9.08 24.85
N SER A 170 -1.24 -8.05 24.83
CA SER A 170 -1.01 -7.12 25.95
C SER A 170 -1.86 -5.85 25.89
N LEU A 171 -2.57 -5.62 24.78
CA LEU A 171 -3.48 -4.49 24.65
C LEU A 171 -4.79 -4.76 25.39
N LEU A 172 -5.31 -3.73 26.05
CA LEU A 172 -6.61 -3.79 26.70
C LEU A 172 -7.70 -3.73 25.63
N LEU A 173 -8.63 -4.67 25.66
CA LEU A 173 -9.79 -4.67 24.77
C LEU A 173 -10.85 -3.69 25.26
N ASP A 174 -11.62 -3.15 24.31
CA ASP A 174 -12.86 -2.51 24.68
C ASP A 174 -13.86 -3.52 25.27
N GLU A 175 -14.62 -3.10 26.29
CA GLU A 175 -15.55 -3.97 27.02
C GLU A 175 -16.65 -4.53 26.13
N VAL A 176 -17.13 -3.76 25.15
CA VAL A 176 -18.16 -4.24 24.23
C VAL A 176 -17.60 -5.35 23.36
N VAL A 177 -16.39 -5.15 22.84
CA VAL A 177 -15.70 -6.15 22.01
C VAL A 177 -15.42 -7.40 22.81
N LEU A 178 -14.94 -7.28 24.05
CA LEU A 178 -14.66 -8.40 24.93
C LEU A 178 -15.88 -9.30 25.12
N ARG A 179 -17.06 -8.72 25.40
CA ARG A 179 -18.31 -9.49 25.54
C ARG A 179 -18.67 -10.23 24.24
N GLU A 180 -18.51 -9.57 23.10
CA GLU A 180 -18.81 -10.20 21.81
C GLU A 180 -17.82 -11.32 21.44
N THR A 181 -16.60 -11.34 22.00
CA THR A 181 -15.71 -12.49 21.82
C THR A 181 -16.26 -13.77 22.45
N GLU A 182 -17.05 -13.65 23.53
CA GLU A 182 -17.65 -14.79 24.23
C GLU A 182 -18.81 -15.41 23.43
N ASN A 183 -19.46 -14.60 22.59
CA ASN A 183 -20.55 -15.00 21.69
C ASN A 183 -20.07 -15.82 20.48
N VAL A 184 -18.76 -15.86 20.21
CA VAL A 184 -18.20 -16.73 19.17
C VAL A 184 -18.17 -18.17 19.67
N THR A 185 -18.84 -19.06 18.92
CA THR A 185 -19.00 -20.47 19.28
C THR A 185 -18.15 -21.36 18.38
N VAL A 186 -17.37 -22.25 18.99
CA VAL A 186 -16.51 -23.20 18.27
C VAL A 186 -17.38 -24.15 17.44
N GLY A 187 -17.03 -24.33 16.17
CA GLY A 187 -17.82 -25.12 15.23
C GLY A 187 -18.93 -24.35 14.51
N ASP A 188 -19.27 -23.13 14.96
CA ASP A 188 -20.22 -22.25 14.27
C ASP A 188 -19.49 -21.17 13.46
N THR A 189 -19.41 -21.37 12.15
CA THR A 189 -18.82 -20.39 11.21
C THR A 189 -19.62 -19.08 11.16
N PHE A 190 -20.94 -19.12 11.35
CA PHE A 190 -21.77 -17.92 11.28
C PHE A 190 -21.43 -16.94 12.41
N SER A 191 -21.19 -17.45 13.63
CA SER A 191 -20.75 -16.61 14.75
C SER A 191 -19.47 -15.83 14.45
N VAL A 192 -18.49 -16.47 13.80
CA VAL A 192 -17.23 -15.82 13.38
C VAL A 192 -17.46 -14.79 12.29
N VAL A 193 -18.26 -15.11 11.26
CA VAL A 193 -18.59 -14.16 10.18
C VAL A 193 -19.33 -12.95 10.73
N ASN A 194 -20.25 -13.15 11.66
CA ASN A 194 -20.96 -12.05 12.33
C ASN A 194 -19.99 -11.17 13.14
N PHE A 195 -19.06 -11.77 13.89
CA PHE A 195 -18.01 -11.03 14.57
C PHE A 195 -17.17 -10.19 13.58
N ILE A 196 -16.70 -10.80 12.50
CA ILE A 196 -15.89 -10.13 11.47
C ILE A 196 -16.64 -8.96 10.84
N ARG A 197 -17.94 -9.13 10.55
CA ARG A 197 -18.78 -8.09 9.99
C ARG A 197 -18.89 -6.88 10.91
N ASN A 198 -18.98 -7.12 12.22
CA ASN A 198 -19.26 -6.07 13.20
C ASN A 198 -17.99 -5.45 13.80
N TYR A 199 -16.87 -6.17 13.85
CA TYR A 199 -15.65 -5.76 14.54
C TYR A 199 -14.39 -5.80 13.67
N GLY A 200 -14.44 -6.43 12.50
CA GLY A 200 -13.29 -6.62 11.62
C GLY A 200 -12.64 -7.99 11.76
N SER A 201 -11.70 -8.29 10.87
CA SER A 201 -10.90 -9.52 10.89
C SER A 201 -9.46 -9.26 11.31
N HIS A 202 -8.97 -8.05 11.05
CA HIS A 202 -7.61 -7.64 11.29
C HIS A 202 -7.56 -6.31 12.02
N TYR A 203 -6.40 -5.94 12.55
CA TYR A 203 -6.10 -4.60 13.03
C TYR A 203 -4.82 -4.06 12.40
N ILE A 204 -4.71 -2.74 12.32
CA ILE A 204 -3.52 -2.05 11.81
C ILE A 204 -2.41 -2.13 12.86
N ALA A 205 -1.41 -2.97 12.61
CA ALA A 205 -0.27 -3.14 13.51
C ALA A 205 0.85 -2.13 13.26
N SER A 206 1.05 -1.77 11.99
CA SER A 206 1.95 -0.71 11.56
C SER A 206 1.53 -0.16 10.20
N TYR A 207 1.98 1.05 9.91
CA TYR A 207 1.85 1.67 8.60
C TYR A 207 2.96 2.70 8.36
N ILE A 208 3.25 2.95 7.08
CA ILE A 208 4.06 4.08 6.65
C ILE A 208 3.30 4.87 5.60
N THR A 209 3.20 6.18 5.82
CA THR A 209 2.62 7.13 4.86
C THR A 209 3.68 8.11 4.35
N GLY A 210 3.47 8.61 3.15
CA GLY A 210 4.42 9.47 2.44
C GLY A 210 3.99 9.67 1.00
N ASN A 211 4.93 9.69 0.08
CA ASN A 211 4.65 9.61 -1.35
C ASN A 211 5.83 8.94 -2.07
N SER A 212 5.60 8.43 -3.27
CA SER A 212 6.64 7.80 -4.07
C SER A 212 6.43 8.08 -5.55
N LEU A 213 7.53 8.13 -6.30
CA LEU A 213 7.53 8.04 -7.74
C LEU A 213 7.93 6.63 -8.15
N TYR A 214 7.30 6.12 -9.21
CA TYR A 214 7.68 4.87 -9.82
C TYR A 214 7.53 4.89 -11.34
N GLN A 215 8.28 4.01 -11.99
CA GLN A 215 8.30 3.85 -13.44
C GLN A 215 8.53 2.37 -13.77
N VAL A 216 7.77 1.86 -14.74
CA VAL A 216 7.91 0.48 -15.22
C VAL A 216 8.53 0.48 -16.60
N PHE A 217 9.58 -0.32 -16.78
CA PHE A 217 10.23 -0.57 -18.06
C PHE A 217 9.85 -1.98 -18.53
N VAL A 218 9.50 -2.11 -19.81
CA VAL A 218 9.07 -3.37 -20.41
C VAL A 218 10.14 -3.87 -21.39
N TYR A 219 10.43 -5.16 -21.33
CA TYR A 219 11.46 -5.81 -22.13
C TYR A 219 10.96 -7.13 -22.71
N THR A 220 11.56 -7.54 -23.82
CA THR A 220 11.52 -8.93 -24.25
C THR A 220 12.32 -9.82 -23.29
N PRO A 221 11.97 -11.11 -23.13
CA PRO A 221 12.69 -12.01 -22.21
C PRO A 221 14.20 -12.09 -22.49
N GLN A 222 14.61 -12.07 -23.76
CA GLN A 222 16.03 -12.16 -24.14
C GLN A 222 16.84 -10.95 -23.65
N VAL A 223 16.32 -9.73 -23.85
CA VAL A 223 16.98 -8.50 -23.42
C VAL A 223 16.97 -8.41 -21.89
N TYR A 224 15.81 -8.72 -21.28
CA TYR A 224 15.65 -8.73 -19.83
C TYR A 224 16.65 -9.66 -19.13
N LEU A 225 16.82 -10.90 -19.59
CA LEU A 225 17.76 -11.86 -19.00
C LEU A 225 19.20 -11.36 -19.06
N ARG A 226 19.59 -10.73 -20.18
CA ARG A 226 20.92 -10.13 -20.33
C ARG A 226 21.16 -9.02 -19.31
N ILE A 227 20.19 -8.11 -19.14
CA ILE A 227 20.28 -7.02 -18.17
C ILE A 227 20.29 -7.57 -16.73
N LYS A 228 19.39 -8.50 -16.42
CA LYS A 228 19.27 -9.15 -15.10
C LYS A 228 20.57 -9.85 -14.70
N GLU A 229 21.18 -10.60 -15.60
CA GLU A 229 22.43 -11.32 -15.34
C GLU A 229 23.60 -10.34 -15.14
N ARG A 230 23.66 -9.29 -15.96
CA ARG A 230 24.68 -8.24 -15.83
C ARG A 230 24.60 -7.53 -14.47
N LEU A 231 23.39 -7.23 -14.01
CA LEU A 231 23.17 -6.57 -12.72
C LEU A 231 23.35 -7.51 -11.52
N LYS A 232 23.07 -8.81 -11.66
CA LYS A 232 23.36 -9.79 -10.62
C LYS A 232 24.85 -10.00 -10.41
N THR A 233 25.63 -10.04 -11.49
CA THR A 233 27.06 -10.37 -11.45
C THR A 233 27.95 -9.21 -11.00
N ARG A 234 27.57 -7.95 -11.31
CA ARG A 234 28.33 -6.74 -10.95
C ARG A 234 27.66 -5.87 -9.89
N GLY A 235 26.36 -6.04 -9.63
CA GLY A 235 25.60 -5.11 -8.80
C GLY A 235 25.35 -3.76 -9.49
N VAL A 236 24.36 -3.03 -9.00
CA VAL A 236 23.96 -1.71 -9.56
C VAL A 236 25.09 -0.68 -9.38
N SER A 237 25.81 -0.75 -8.25
CA SER A 237 26.85 0.20 -7.86
C SER A 237 28.11 0.15 -8.73
N GLU A 238 28.36 -0.99 -9.40
CA GLU A 238 29.52 -1.16 -10.30
C GLU A 238 29.20 -0.78 -11.75
N LEU A 239 27.93 -0.54 -12.09
CA LEU A 239 27.57 -0.03 -13.41
C LEU A 239 27.78 1.48 -13.48
N SER A 240 28.42 1.94 -14.55
CA SER A 240 28.46 3.38 -14.83
C SER A 240 27.05 3.92 -15.06
N THR A 241 26.81 5.18 -14.71
CA THR A 241 25.54 5.87 -15.00
C THR A 241 25.18 5.81 -16.49
N LEU A 242 26.18 5.82 -17.37
CA LEU A 242 25.99 5.67 -18.81
C LEU A 242 25.49 4.27 -19.20
N GLU A 243 26.11 3.21 -18.66
CA GLU A 243 25.71 1.83 -18.93
C GLU A 243 24.29 1.57 -18.41
N LEU A 244 23.98 2.06 -17.21
CA LEU A 244 22.64 1.97 -16.63
C LEU A 244 21.62 2.72 -17.49
N ASN A 245 21.88 3.97 -17.86
CA ASN A 245 20.97 4.73 -18.72
C ASN A 245 20.75 4.07 -20.08
N ASN A 246 21.76 3.37 -20.62
CA ASN A 246 21.65 2.67 -21.89
C ASN A 246 20.69 1.49 -21.82
N TYR A 247 20.79 0.63 -20.78
CA TYR A 247 19.87 -0.51 -20.60
C TYR A 247 18.41 -0.08 -20.43
N PHE A 248 18.18 1.12 -19.94
CA PHE A 248 16.86 1.70 -19.70
C PHE A 248 16.49 2.78 -20.71
N SER A 249 17.11 2.74 -21.89
CA SER A 249 16.79 3.60 -23.02
C SER A 249 15.81 2.92 -23.99
N PRO A 250 15.21 3.69 -24.93
CA PRO A 250 14.36 3.14 -25.98
C PRO A 250 15.02 2.11 -26.92
N TRP A 251 16.35 1.96 -26.87
CA TRP A 251 17.07 0.96 -27.68
C TRP A 251 16.96 -0.46 -27.12
N TYR A 252 16.72 -0.59 -25.82
CA TYR A 252 16.62 -1.88 -25.14
C TYR A 252 15.19 -2.16 -24.65
N ALA A 253 14.51 -1.14 -24.15
CA ALA A 253 13.15 -1.28 -23.64
C ALA A 253 12.13 -1.25 -24.79
N GLU A 254 11.27 -2.26 -24.85
CA GLU A 254 10.11 -2.30 -25.75
C GLU A 254 9.12 -1.17 -25.42
N HIS A 255 9.03 -0.83 -24.13
CA HIS A 255 8.21 0.27 -23.67
C HIS A 255 8.75 0.88 -22.39
N MET A 256 8.75 2.21 -22.37
CA MET A 256 9.05 3.00 -21.18
C MET A 256 7.74 3.54 -20.63
N GLY A 257 7.37 3.09 -19.44
CA GLY A 257 6.20 3.58 -18.75
C GLY A 257 6.33 5.06 -18.38
N ALA A 258 5.19 5.72 -18.25
CA ALA A 258 5.10 7.04 -17.66
C ALA A 258 5.55 7.00 -16.20
N ILE A 259 6.22 8.05 -15.76
CA ILE A 259 6.50 8.24 -14.34
C ILE A 259 5.16 8.52 -13.64
N GLN A 260 4.85 7.73 -12.61
CA GLN A 260 3.62 7.83 -11.83
C GLN A 260 3.96 8.14 -10.38
N SER A 261 3.03 8.81 -9.69
CA SER A 261 3.10 9.02 -8.25
C SER A 261 2.09 8.13 -7.51
N ALA A 262 2.46 7.52 -6.39
CA ALA A 262 1.54 6.64 -5.64
C ALA A 262 0.27 7.37 -5.16
N SER A 263 0.35 8.69 -4.99
CA SER A 263 -0.79 9.57 -4.68
C SER A 263 -1.62 10.00 -5.90
N GLY A 264 -1.05 9.99 -7.10
CA GLY A 264 -1.63 10.62 -8.30
C GLY A 264 -1.41 12.14 -8.39
N ASN A 265 -0.48 12.70 -7.61
CA ASN A 265 -0.11 14.10 -7.66
C ASN A 265 0.52 14.47 -9.03
N ARG A 266 -0.30 15.05 -9.91
CA ARG A 266 0.08 15.44 -11.27
C ARG A 266 1.17 16.50 -11.32
N SER A 267 1.28 17.36 -10.31
CA SER A 267 2.34 18.38 -10.27
C SER A 267 3.72 17.74 -10.06
N VAL A 268 3.80 16.70 -9.21
CA VAL A 268 5.04 15.93 -9.01
C VAL A 268 5.37 15.11 -10.26
N GLU A 269 4.37 14.51 -10.89
CA GLU A 269 4.57 13.78 -12.17
C GLU A 269 5.06 14.71 -13.30
N ALA A 270 4.48 15.91 -13.41
CA ALA A 270 4.91 16.91 -14.39
C ALA A 270 6.35 17.39 -14.13
N TRP A 271 6.68 17.67 -12.86
CA TRP A 271 8.06 17.98 -12.46
C TRP A 271 9.02 16.87 -12.85
N ALA A 272 8.64 15.61 -12.61
CA ALA A 272 9.48 14.45 -12.93
C ALA A 272 9.70 14.33 -14.45
N VAL A 273 8.66 14.49 -15.26
CA VAL A 273 8.77 14.44 -16.74
C VAL A 273 9.69 15.54 -17.27
N GLU A 274 9.63 16.74 -16.70
CA GLU A 274 10.44 17.87 -17.14
C GLU A 274 11.90 17.76 -16.66
N ARG A 275 12.12 17.52 -15.37
CA ARG A 275 13.47 17.56 -14.76
C ARG A 275 14.24 16.26 -14.97
N LEU A 276 13.55 15.13 -15.09
CA LEU A 276 14.19 13.81 -15.25
C LEU A 276 14.34 13.40 -16.72
N ARG A 277 14.24 14.37 -17.63
CA ARG A 277 14.49 14.18 -19.05
C ARG A 277 15.95 13.87 -19.31
N VAL A 278 16.20 12.75 -19.99
CA VAL A 278 17.50 12.31 -20.49
C VAL A 278 17.53 12.60 -22.00
N GLN A 279 18.61 13.24 -22.46
CA GLN A 279 18.86 13.44 -23.89
C GLN A 279 19.77 12.31 -24.37
N TYR A 280 19.32 11.58 -25.39
CA TYR A 280 20.02 10.42 -25.92
C TYR A 280 20.04 10.50 -27.45
N TYR A 281 21.19 10.91 -28.00
CA TYR A 281 21.36 11.28 -29.40
C TYR A 281 20.32 12.31 -29.86
N ILE A 282 19.38 11.91 -30.73
CA ILE A 282 18.33 12.77 -31.31
C ILE A 282 16.99 12.66 -30.58
N PHE A 283 16.88 11.78 -29.58
CA PHE A 283 15.66 11.56 -28.81
C PHE A 283 15.84 12.02 -27.37
N SER A 284 14.72 12.21 -26.70
CA SER A 284 14.71 12.49 -25.28
C SER A 284 13.56 11.77 -24.61
N TYR A 285 13.79 11.28 -23.40
CA TYR A 285 12.78 10.54 -22.64
C TYR A 285 12.92 10.85 -21.15
N ALA A 286 11.83 10.73 -20.40
CA ALA A 286 11.87 10.86 -18.95
C ALA A 286 12.26 9.52 -18.31
N SER A 287 13.20 9.55 -17.37
CA SER A 287 13.64 8.35 -16.65
C SER A 287 13.91 8.63 -15.19
N LEU A 288 13.29 7.86 -14.30
CA LEU A 288 13.57 7.93 -12.85
C LEU A 288 15.02 7.60 -12.52
N LEU A 289 15.74 6.88 -13.39
CA LEU A 289 17.15 6.56 -13.19
C LEU A 289 18.05 7.79 -13.19
N LYS A 290 17.59 8.93 -13.72
CA LYS A 290 18.34 10.19 -13.62
C LYS A 290 18.47 10.68 -12.17
N LEU A 291 17.63 10.20 -11.25
CA LEU A 291 17.77 10.46 -9.81
C LEU A 291 18.93 9.67 -9.18
N HIS A 292 19.33 8.55 -9.79
CA HIS A 292 20.35 7.68 -9.22
C HIS A 292 21.71 8.39 -9.22
N GLY A 293 22.21 8.71 -8.01
CA GLY A 293 23.47 9.43 -7.83
C GLY A 293 23.39 10.95 -8.00
N ASP A 294 22.20 11.53 -8.23
CA ASP A 294 22.01 12.98 -8.33
C ASP A 294 21.37 13.56 -7.04
N ALA A 295 22.22 13.93 -6.09
CA ALA A 295 21.80 14.50 -4.81
C ALA A 295 21.05 15.84 -4.95
N THR A 296 21.21 16.57 -6.05
CA THR A 296 20.53 17.85 -6.26
C THR A 296 19.09 17.61 -6.69
N LEU A 297 18.86 16.69 -7.63
CA LEU A 297 17.52 16.28 -8.03
C LEU A 297 16.77 15.60 -6.89
N LEU A 298 17.45 14.76 -6.09
CA LEU A 298 16.86 14.14 -4.91
C LEU A 298 16.41 15.18 -3.87
N ARG A 299 17.23 16.20 -3.58
CA ARG A 299 16.85 17.30 -2.69
C ARG A 299 15.64 18.08 -3.19
N GLN A 300 15.53 18.33 -4.50
CA GLN A 300 14.34 18.97 -5.08
C GLN A 300 13.11 18.08 -4.92
N LEU A 301 13.25 16.78 -5.18
CA LEU A 301 12.16 15.80 -5.06
C LEU A 301 11.68 15.64 -3.61
N ASP A 302 12.57 15.70 -2.62
CA ASP A 302 12.22 15.61 -1.19
C ASP A 302 11.19 16.67 -0.79
N GLY A 303 11.32 17.90 -1.31
CA GLY A 303 10.35 18.97 -1.05
C GLY A 303 8.98 18.74 -1.68
N LEU A 304 8.91 17.92 -2.73
CA LEU A 304 7.70 17.69 -3.53
C LEU A 304 6.90 16.46 -3.07
N LEU A 305 7.56 15.44 -2.54
CA LEU A 305 6.91 14.20 -2.09
C LEU A 305 6.23 14.39 -0.73
N GLY A 306 4.97 14.84 -0.73
CA GLY A 306 4.17 15.08 0.46
C GLY A 306 3.76 13.82 1.24
N ASN A 307 2.92 13.98 2.25
CA ASN A 307 2.27 12.84 2.93
C ASN A 307 0.89 12.58 2.32
N GLU A 308 0.86 11.85 1.21
CA GLU A 308 -0.31 11.80 0.31
C GLU A 308 -0.72 10.37 -0.08
N ALA A 309 0.08 9.36 0.28
CA ALA A 309 -0.14 7.96 -0.08
C ALA A 309 0.24 7.03 1.07
N LEU A 310 -0.39 5.85 1.07
CA LEU A 310 -0.04 4.73 1.94
C LEU A 310 1.04 3.92 1.21
N LEU A 311 2.22 3.81 1.83
CA LEU A 311 3.38 3.16 1.22
C LEU A 311 3.64 1.77 1.80
N GLN A 312 3.32 1.57 3.08
CA GLN A 312 3.42 0.28 3.76
C GLN A 312 2.25 0.10 4.71
N LEU A 313 1.78 -1.14 4.85
CA LEU A 313 0.70 -1.48 5.77
C LEU A 313 0.91 -2.91 6.28
N GLN A 314 0.87 -3.08 7.60
CA GLN A 314 0.82 -4.39 8.22
C GLN A 314 -0.49 -4.58 8.97
N LEU A 315 -1.30 -5.52 8.48
CA LEU A 315 -2.52 -5.97 9.13
C LEU A 315 -2.27 -7.29 9.84
N ARG A 316 -2.64 -7.36 11.11
CA ARG A 316 -2.56 -8.59 11.92
C ARG A 316 -3.94 -9.07 12.30
N THR A 317 -4.12 -10.38 12.45
CA THR A 317 -5.45 -10.94 12.75
C THR A 317 -5.94 -10.46 14.12
N LEU A 318 -7.26 -10.33 14.30
CA LEU A 318 -7.84 -10.11 15.62
C LEU A 318 -7.83 -11.35 16.51
N ALA A 319 -7.21 -12.46 16.09
CA ALA A 319 -7.16 -13.68 16.89
C ALA A 319 -6.70 -13.48 18.37
N PRO A 320 -5.75 -12.57 18.68
CA PRO A 320 -5.35 -12.29 20.06
C PRO A 320 -6.45 -11.77 20.98
N VAL A 321 -7.58 -11.28 20.44
CA VAL A 321 -8.71 -10.82 21.26
C VAL A 321 -9.42 -11.98 21.97
N PHE A 322 -9.36 -13.18 21.40
CA PHE A 322 -9.93 -14.40 21.99
C PHE A 322 -8.96 -14.96 23.02
N LYS A 323 -9.36 -14.94 24.31
CA LYS A 323 -8.58 -15.51 25.42
C LYS A 323 -8.66 -17.03 25.48
N ASP A 324 -9.78 -17.61 25.06
CA ASP A 324 -9.93 -19.06 24.92
C ASP A 324 -9.19 -19.58 23.67
N SER A 325 -8.31 -20.56 23.85
CA SER A 325 -7.48 -21.08 22.75
C SER A 325 -8.32 -21.74 21.65
N LYS A 326 -9.38 -22.47 22.02
CA LYS A 326 -10.23 -23.17 21.05
C LYS A 326 -10.99 -22.19 20.17
N ARG A 327 -11.56 -21.12 20.75
CA ARG A 327 -12.18 -20.04 19.99
C ARG A 327 -11.19 -19.30 19.10
N ARG A 328 -9.97 -19.04 19.60
CA ARG A 328 -8.90 -18.40 18.83
C ARG A 328 -8.51 -19.23 17.61
N GLU A 329 -8.29 -20.53 17.79
CA GLU A 329 -7.98 -21.48 16.72
C GLU A 329 -9.13 -21.56 15.72
N TRP A 330 -10.37 -21.66 16.18
CA TRP A 330 -11.55 -21.67 15.33
C TRP A 330 -11.70 -20.39 14.49
N PHE A 331 -11.48 -19.22 15.10
CA PHE A 331 -11.48 -17.94 14.38
C PHE A 331 -10.42 -17.92 13.28
N LEU A 332 -9.20 -18.38 13.58
CA LEU A 332 -8.10 -18.45 12.61
C LEU A 332 -8.41 -19.44 11.47
N GLU A 333 -8.98 -20.60 11.78
CA GLU A 333 -9.37 -21.60 10.79
C GLU A 333 -10.42 -21.04 9.82
N VAL A 334 -11.45 -20.37 10.33
CA VAL A 334 -12.47 -19.73 9.49
C VAL A 334 -11.85 -18.66 8.60
N ILE A 335 -10.98 -17.79 9.14
CA ILE A 335 -10.30 -16.75 8.33
C ILE A 335 -9.45 -17.38 7.22
N ASP A 336 -8.65 -18.39 7.55
CA ASP A 336 -7.76 -19.07 6.61
C ASP A 336 -8.54 -19.73 5.47
N ASN A 337 -9.64 -20.42 5.79
CA ASN A 337 -10.53 -21.02 4.80
C ASN A 337 -11.17 -19.97 3.88
N TYR A 338 -11.62 -18.84 4.44
CA TYR A 338 -12.17 -17.75 3.63
C TYR A 338 -11.11 -17.13 2.73
N PHE A 339 -9.90 -16.86 3.21
CA PHE A 339 -8.85 -16.32 2.34
C PHE A 339 -8.48 -17.26 1.20
N LYS A 340 -8.33 -18.56 1.48
CA LYS A 340 -8.08 -19.56 0.43
C LYS A 340 -9.18 -19.57 -0.63
N LEU A 341 -10.44 -19.50 -0.21
CA LEU A 341 -11.58 -19.44 -1.13
C LEU A 341 -11.52 -18.18 -2.03
N TRP A 342 -11.24 -17.02 -1.44
CA TRP A 342 -11.16 -15.77 -2.19
C TRP A 342 -9.94 -15.71 -3.12
N GLU A 343 -8.80 -16.25 -2.70
CA GLU A 343 -7.59 -16.31 -3.52
C GLU A 343 -7.72 -17.22 -4.74
N VAL A 344 -8.65 -18.18 -4.73
CA VAL A 344 -8.94 -19.06 -5.87
C VAL A 344 -10.01 -18.47 -6.79
N ASN A 345 -11.01 -17.77 -6.23
CA ASN A 345 -12.18 -17.31 -6.98
C ASN A 345 -12.05 -15.91 -7.60
N MET A 346 -11.21 -15.05 -7.02
CA MET A 346 -10.76 -13.79 -7.62
C MET A 346 -9.39 -14.01 -8.25
#